data_AF-A0A5C9B4Q1-F1
#
_entry.id   AF-A0A5C9B4Q1-F1
#
_cell.length_a   1.000
_cell.length_b   1.000
_cell.length_c   1.000
_cell.angle_alpha   90.00
_cell.angle_beta   90.00
_cell.angle_gamma   90.00
#
_symmetry.space_group_name_H-M   'P 1'
#
loop_
_entity.id
_entity.type
_entity.pdbx_description
1 polymer ?
#
loop_
_entity_poly.entity_id
_entity_poly.type
_entity_poly.pdbx_seq_one_letter_code
_entity_poly.pdbx_strand_id
1 'polypeptide(L)' 'MNMDNDELRSEYKREDLGKGVRGKYSARFMKGTNLVLLDDRVAKAFPTAEDVNAALLGLLALVPKNRTTSRTGGRVKTRR' A
#
# COMPACT_ATOMS: atom_id res chain seq x y z
N MET A 1 -12.27 -14.38 -25.65
CA MET A 1 -12.96 -13.60 -24.61
C MET A 1 -12.72 -14.33 -23.29
N ASN A 2 -11.90 -13.79 -22.40
CA ASN A 2 -11.70 -14.36 -21.07
C ASN A 2 -12.41 -13.42 -20.08
N MET A 3 -13.68 -13.72 -19.85
CA MET A 3 -14.49 -13.11 -18.82
C MET A 3 -14.74 -14.17 -17.74
N ASP A 4 -14.53 -13.74 -16.50
CA ASP A 4 -15.10 -14.29 -15.27
C ASP A 4 -14.46 -15.57 -14.72
N ASN A 5 -13.50 -15.41 -13.81
CA ASN A 5 -13.17 -16.41 -12.77
C ASN A 5 -12.48 -15.75 -11.55
N ASP A 6 -12.86 -14.51 -11.20
CA ASP A 6 -12.44 -13.88 -9.94
C ASP A 6 -13.49 -14.08 -8.83
N GLU A 7 -14.49 -14.95 -9.07
CA GLU A 7 -15.51 -15.32 -8.10
C GLU A 7 -15.00 -16.42 -7.16
N LEU A 8 -15.16 -16.20 -5.85
CA LEU A 8 -14.88 -17.19 -4.83
C LEU A 8 -15.84 -18.38 -4.97
N ARG A 9 -15.32 -19.61 -4.96
CA ARG A 9 -16.17 -20.81 -4.99
C ARG A 9 -16.96 -20.91 -3.69
N SER A 10 -18.19 -21.44 -3.78
CA SER A 10 -19.04 -21.73 -2.61
C SER A 10 -18.39 -22.71 -1.63
N GLU A 11 -17.57 -23.63 -2.13
CA GLU A 11 -16.84 -24.61 -1.33
C GLU A 11 -15.49 -24.98 -1.97
N TYR A 12 -14.51 -25.32 -1.11
CA TYR A 12 -13.20 -25.83 -1.49
C TYR A 12 -12.97 -27.21 -0.87
N LYS A 13 -12.44 -28.14 -1.66
CA LYS A 13 -11.97 -29.43 -1.16
C LYS A 13 -10.57 -29.30 -0.57
N ARG A 14 -10.17 -30.26 0.28
CA ARG A 14 -8.84 -30.25 0.89
C ARG A 14 -7.71 -30.28 -0.16
N GLU A 15 -7.94 -30.97 -1.27
CA GLU A 15 -6.99 -31.04 -2.39
C GLU A 15 -6.74 -29.67 -3.05
N ASP A 16 -7.74 -28.77 -3.05
CA ASP A 16 -7.64 -27.44 -3.65
C ASP A 16 -6.71 -26.50 -2.86
N LEU A 17 -6.57 -26.74 -1.55
CA LEU A 17 -5.86 -25.85 -0.62
C LEU A 17 -4.34 -26.11 -0.58
N GLY A 18 -3.88 -27.22 -1.17
CA GLY A 18 -2.46 -27.62 -1.18
C GLY A 18 -1.88 -27.88 0.22
N LYS A 19 -0.55 -27.87 0.32
CA LYS A 19 0.17 -28.06 1.59
C LYS A 19 0.18 -26.76 2.41
N GLY A 20 -0.31 -26.82 3.64
CA GLY A 20 -0.24 -25.70 4.58
C GLY A 20 1.19 -25.40 5.00
N VAL A 21 1.66 -24.17 4.76
CA VAL A 21 3.00 -23.71 5.16
C VAL A 21 2.86 -22.74 6.33
N ARG A 22 3.48 -23.06 7.47
CA ARG A 22 3.48 -22.17 8.64
C ARG A 22 4.19 -20.87 8.29
N GLY A 23 3.52 -19.75 8.55
CA GLY A 23 4.08 -18.42 8.31
C GLY A 23 4.13 -17.98 6.84
N LYS A 24 3.41 -18.64 5.91
CA LYS A 24 3.37 -18.29 4.46
C LYS A 24 3.17 -16.79 4.20
N TYR A 25 2.36 -16.11 5.02
CA TYR A 25 2.09 -14.68 4.90
C TYR A 25 2.61 -13.86 6.09
N SER A 26 3.35 -14.47 7.02
CA SER A 26 3.85 -13.80 8.22
C SER A 26 4.72 -12.60 7.87
N ALA A 27 5.64 -12.75 6.91
CA ALA A 27 6.47 -11.62 6.45
C ALA A 27 5.65 -10.48 5.81
N ARG A 28 4.57 -10.78 5.08
CA ARG A 28 3.68 -9.76 4.49
C ARG A 28 2.88 -9.03 5.56
N PHE A 29 2.42 -9.76 6.56
CA PHE A 29 1.71 -9.20 7.71
C PHE A 29 2.63 -8.34 8.58
N MET A 30 3.86 -8.80 8.85
CA MET A 30 4.88 -8.08 9.63
C MET A 30 5.40 -6.81 8.93
N LYS A 31 5.32 -6.73 7.60
CA LYS A 31 5.59 -5.47 6.87
C LYS A 31 4.61 -4.36 7.24
N GLY A 32 3.50 -4.70 7.91
CA GLY A 32 2.43 -3.78 8.27
C GLY A 32 1.60 -3.41 7.06
N THR A 33 0.30 -3.27 7.28
CA THR A 33 -0.54 -2.43 6.43
C THR A 33 -0.60 -1.05 7.07
N ASN A 34 -0.32 -0.01 6.30
CA ASN A 34 -0.47 1.37 6.76
C ASN A 34 -1.96 1.73 6.77
N LEU A 35 -2.69 1.24 7.77
CA LEU A 35 -4.06 1.63 8.03
C LEU A 35 -4.04 2.91 8.86
N VAL A 36 -4.67 3.96 8.33
CA VAL A 36 -4.79 5.26 8.99
C VAL A 36 -6.26 5.50 9.28
N LEU A 37 -6.59 5.76 10.54
CA LEU A 37 -7.92 6.18 10.94
C LEU A 37 -8.13 7.64 10.52
N LEU A 38 -9.20 7.90 9.77
CA LEU A 38 -9.58 9.25 9.37
C LEU A 38 -10.34 9.95 10.51
N ASP A 39 -10.20 11.27 10.61
CA ASP A 39 -11.08 12.12 11.41
C ASP A 39 -12.52 11.98 10.88
N ASP A 40 -13.51 11.99 11.79
CA ASP A 40 -14.93 11.84 11.45
C ASP A 40 -15.41 12.79 10.37
N ARG A 41 -14.88 14.02 10.33
CA ARG A 41 -15.26 15.01 9.31
C ARG A 41 -14.72 14.62 7.94
N VAL A 42 -13.50 14.09 7.89
CA VAL A 42 -12.87 13.61 6.66
C VAL A 42 -13.60 12.36 6.16
N ALA A 43 -13.92 11.42 7.04
CA ALA A 43 -14.68 10.22 6.68
C ALA A 43 -16.10 10.54 6.18
N LYS A 44 -16.75 11.57 6.74
CA LYS A 44 -18.06 12.05 6.24
C LYS A 44 -17.96 12.73 4.87
N ALA A 45 -16.87 13.45 4.61
CA ALA A 45 -16.64 14.13 3.35
C ALA A 45 -16.20 13.17 2.23
N PHE A 46 -15.48 12.09 2.58
CA PHE A 46 -14.95 11.08 1.67
C PHE A 46 -15.41 9.69 2.10
N PRO A 47 -16.55 9.20 1.57
CA PRO A 47 -17.13 7.93 1.97
C PRO A 47 -16.26 6.72 1.62
N THR A 48 -15.40 6.82 0.60
CA THR A 48 -14.54 5.72 0.14
C THR A 48 -13.06 6.07 0.19
N ALA A 49 -12.21 5.02 0.28
CA ALA A 49 -10.76 5.18 0.20
C ALA A 49 -10.29 5.67 -1.18
N GLU A 50 -11.05 5.36 -2.24
CA GLU A 50 -10.78 5.82 -3.60
C GLU A 50 -10.91 7.35 -3.70
N ASP A 51 -11.96 7.92 -3.09
CA ASP A 51 -12.19 9.36 -3.08
C ASP A 51 -11.06 10.12 -2.36
N VAL A 52 -10.59 9.59 -1.22
CA VAL A 52 -9.45 10.18 -0.48
C VAL A 52 -8.19 10.15 -1.33
N ASN A 53 -7.90 9.00 -1.96
CA ASN A 53 -6.70 8.85 -2.78
C ASN A 53 -6.74 9.75 -4.01
N ALA A 54 -7.89 9.87 -4.68
CA ALA A 54 -8.07 10.77 -5.81
C ALA A 54 -7.82 12.24 -5.42
N ALA A 55 -8.34 12.67 -4.26
CA ALA A 55 -8.10 14.02 -3.76
C ALA A 55 -6.62 14.30 -3.46
N LEU A 56 -5.94 13.37 -2.79
CA LEU A 56 -4.51 13.50 -2.48
C LEU A 56 -3.63 13.49 -3.73
N LEU A 57 -3.96 12.65 -4.72
CA LEU A 57 -3.29 12.63 -6.02
C LEU A 57 -3.49 13.94 -6.79
N GLY A 58 -4.70 14.49 -6.75
CA GLY A 58 -4.99 15.81 -7.31
C GLY A 58 -4.14 16.90 -6.66
N LEU A 59 -4.00 16.88 -5.33
CA LEU A 59 -3.13 17.81 -4.61
C LEU A 59 -1.67 17.68 -5.05
N LEU A 60 -1.16 16.45 -5.20
CA LEU A 60 0.22 16.22 -5.67
C LEU A 60 0.48 16.79 -7.07
N ALA A 61 -0.53 16.83 -7.95
CA ALA A 61 -0.39 17.43 -9.28
C ALA A 61 -0.24 18.96 -9.23
N LEU A 62 -0.77 19.59 -8.18
CA LEU A 62 -0.73 21.05 -7.98
C LEU A 62 0.52 21.50 -7.21
N VAL A 63 1.11 20.61 -6.42
CA VAL A 63 2.32 20.93 -5.65
C VAL A 63 3.51 21.07 -6.60
N PRO A 64 4.22 22.22 -6.60
CA PRO A 64 5.44 22.36 -7.37
C PRO A 64 6.45 21.32 -6.88
N LYS A 65 7.01 20.54 -7.81
CA LYS A 65 8.05 19.55 -7.52
C LYS A 65 9.29 20.27 -6.99
N ASN A 66 9.31 20.55 -5.69
CA ASN A 66 10.54 20.90 -5.01
C ASN A 66 11.43 19.66 -5.11
N ARG A 67 12.36 19.69 -6.07
CA ARG A 67 13.47 18.75 -6.12
C ARG A 67 14.04 18.73 -4.71
N THR A 68 13.82 17.64 -3.99
CA THR A 68 14.63 17.30 -2.84
C THR A 68 16.05 17.27 -3.38
N THR A 69 16.75 18.38 -3.18
CA THR A 69 18.18 18.42 -3.40
C THR A 69 18.72 17.40 -2.42
N SER A 70 19.15 16.26 -2.96
CA SER A 70 20.02 15.34 -2.26
C SER A 70 21.25 16.16 -1.85
N ARG A 71 21.20 16.74 -0.65
CA ARG A 71 22.32 17.44 -0.03
C ARG A 71 23.28 16.37 0.44
N THR A 72 24.17 16.00 -0.48
CA THR A 72 25.60 15.81 -0.25
C THR A 72 25.97 15.04 1.01
N GLY A 73 26.06 13.71 0.88
CA GLY A 73 26.91 12.91 1.75
C GLY A 73 28.37 13.32 1.57
N GLY A 74 28.81 14.29 2.38
CA GLY A 74 30.20 14.73 2.44
C GLY A 74 31.11 13.55 2.78
N ARG A 75 31.96 13.18 1.83
CA ARG A 75 33.07 12.24 1.99
C ARG A 75 33.99 12.73 3.12
N VAL A 76 33.95 12.07 4.28
CA VAL A 76 34.94 12.26 5.33
C VAL A 76 36.27 11.67 4.84
N LYS A 77 37.23 12.55 4.49
CA LYS A 77 38.60 12.17 4.16
C LYS A 77 39.38 12.02 5.46
N THR A 78 39.47 10.80 5.98
CA THR A 78 40.42 10.48 7.05
C THR A 78 41.83 10.51 6.48
N ARG A 79 42.63 11.47 6.95
CA ARG A 79 44.10 11.42 6.86
C ARG A 79 44.57 10.61 8.07
N ARG A 80 45.28 9.51 7.83
CA ARG A 80 46.27 8.94 8.75
C ARG A 80 47.36 8.30 7.94
#